data_AF-A0A7W2BMB4-F1
#
_entry.id   AF-A0A7W2BMB4-F1
#
_cell.length_a   1.000
_cell.length_b   1.000
_cell.length_c   1.000
_cell.angle_alpha   90.00
_cell.angle_beta   90.00
_cell.angle_gamma   90.00
#
_symmetry.space_group_name_H-M   'P 1'
#
loop_
_entity.id
_entity.type
_entity.pdbx_description
1 polymer ?
#
loop_
_entity_poly.entity_id
_entity_poly.type
_entity_poly.pdbx_seq_one_letter_code
_entity_poly.pdbx_strand_id
1 'polypeptide(L)'
;MIQADSVVEPAANRIPAPAESVESRAIIHCVRSTVGGIFRHIIDLVRNQSAAGHRVGLICDSLTGGAFEAAKLEALRPYLALGVVQLPMSRSIHPADFMIIREVYRHLVEVEVDVLHCHGAKGGAYGRLAAWFVSKRRQRFGKPPVVTIYSPHGGTLHFNPRSPQGQVYFTLEKFLERFTSELIFVAGFEVEAFRRKVGMLERPWTIAYNGLAEEEFVTVTPADNAVDFIYAGHMRDLKGVDLFIDAVEIASARLGRPVRVELIGDGEDRARYQAEVERRRLRTQIRFLDPMPIRQAFARGRSLVVPSRAEAMPYIVLEAIGAGMPVLATSVGGVPEVFGRHANRLIAPGDANMIAGAMIDHMMRPEAAYELAMTLRDDIRERFTVARMVETVNAVYARHLCGAPVEAGIRKPMTIAHPVR
;
A
#
# COMPACT_ATOMS: atom_id res chain seq x y z
N MET A 1 -21.97 -28.27 -52.06
CA MET A 1 -20.58 -28.62 -51.77
C MET A 1 -19.86 -27.34 -51.34
N ILE A 2 -20.07 -26.91 -50.09
CA ILE A 2 -19.36 -25.84 -49.40
C ILE A 2 -19.31 -26.27 -47.93
N GLN A 3 -18.10 -26.27 -47.36
CA GLN A 3 -17.74 -26.82 -46.05
C GLN A 3 -18.43 -26.09 -44.89
N ALA A 4 -18.76 -26.85 -43.86
CA ALA A 4 -19.09 -26.35 -42.54
C ALA A 4 -17.80 -25.92 -41.83
N ASP A 5 -17.71 -24.63 -41.49
CA ASP A 5 -16.62 -24.09 -40.69
C ASP A 5 -16.78 -24.52 -39.23
N SER A 6 -15.67 -25.04 -38.70
CA SER A 6 -15.50 -25.53 -37.34
C SER A 6 -15.63 -24.41 -36.31
N VAL A 7 -16.49 -24.64 -35.32
CA VAL A 7 -16.58 -23.84 -34.08
C VAL A 7 -15.29 -24.01 -33.30
N VAL A 8 -14.50 -22.93 -33.17
CA VAL A 8 -13.36 -22.87 -32.26
C VAL A 8 -13.88 -22.52 -30.87
N GLU A 9 -13.86 -23.48 -29.96
CA GLU A 9 -14.13 -23.25 -28.53
C GLU A 9 -13.06 -22.31 -27.92
N PRO A 10 -13.45 -21.40 -27.02
CA PRO A 10 -12.50 -20.53 -26.34
C PRO A 10 -11.61 -21.36 -25.42
N ALA A 11 -10.30 -21.26 -25.62
CA ALA A 11 -9.30 -21.94 -24.81
C ALA A 11 -9.49 -21.63 -23.33
N ALA A 12 -9.92 -22.63 -22.56
CA ALA A 12 -9.88 -22.61 -21.12
C ALA A 12 -8.45 -22.29 -20.67
N ASN A 13 -8.31 -21.23 -19.88
CA ASN A 13 -7.06 -20.69 -19.38
C ASN A 13 -6.35 -21.75 -18.53
N ARG A 14 -5.49 -22.58 -19.15
CA ARG A 14 -4.67 -23.56 -18.44
C ARG A 14 -3.56 -22.81 -17.72
N ILE A 15 -3.67 -22.80 -16.39
CA ILE A 15 -2.59 -22.41 -15.48
C ILE A 15 -1.34 -23.18 -15.90
N PRO A 16 -0.19 -22.51 -16.17
CA PRO A 16 1.02 -23.21 -16.53
C PRO A 16 1.43 -24.18 -15.41
N ALA A 17 1.82 -25.40 -15.79
CA ALA A 17 2.31 -26.41 -14.86
C ALA A 17 3.50 -25.84 -14.05
N PRO A 18 3.63 -26.17 -12.75
CA PRO A 18 4.69 -25.61 -11.93
C PRO A 18 6.06 -25.99 -12.49
N ALA A 19 6.87 -24.97 -12.75
CA ALA A 19 8.30 -25.09 -12.94
C ALA A 19 8.91 -25.84 -11.74
N GLU A 20 10.01 -26.55 -11.98
CA GLU A 20 10.86 -27.32 -11.03
C GLU A 20 10.53 -27.10 -9.54
N SER A 21 10.28 -28.21 -8.82
CA SER A 21 9.80 -28.23 -7.43
C SER A 21 10.41 -27.14 -6.54
N VAL A 22 9.71 -26.03 -6.39
CA VAL A 22 10.09 -24.97 -5.46
C VAL A 22 10.03 -25.55 -4.06
N GLU A 23 11.17 -25.57 -3.36
CA GLU A 23 11.23 -26.04 -1.98
C GLU A 23 10.25 -25.23 -1.13
N SER A 24 9.26 -25.91 -0.54
CA SER A 24 8.24 -25.26 0.29
C SER A 24 8.90 -24.59 1.50
N ARG A 25 8.58 -23.31 1.74
CA ARG A 25 9.11 -22.49 2.83
C ARG A 25 8.01 -22.11 3.81
N ALA A 26 8.35 -22.02 5.09
CA ALA A 26 7.50 -21.42 6.12
C ALA A 26 7.69 -19.90 6.11
N ILE A 27 6.68 -19.16 5.66
CA ILE A 27 6.70 -17.70 5.55
C ILE A 27 5.72 -17.10 6.55
N ILE A 28 6.19 -16.20 7.41
CA ILE A 28 5.31 -15.43 8.31
C ILE A 28 5.34 -13.97 7.91
N HIS A 29 4.16 -13.39 7.67
CA HIS A 29 3.98 -11.95 7.61
C HIS A 29 3.64 -11.40 9.00
N CYS A 30 4.35 -10.38 9.46
CA CYS A 30 4.10 -9.73 10.75
C CYS A 30 3.76 -8.26 10.55
N VAL A 31 2.56 -7.85 10.91
CA VAL A 31 2.06 -6.49 10.75
C VAL A 31 1.32 -6.06 12.01
N ARG A 32 1.21 -4.76 12.27
CA ARG A 32 0.27 -4.28 13.29
C ARG A 32 -1.15 -4.28 12.73
N SER A 33 -1.49 -3.27 11.95
CA SER A 33 -2.87 -3.06 11.50
C SER A 33 -3.19 -3.78 10.19
N THR A 34 -4.33 -4.45 10.13
CA THR A 34 -4.91 -5.06 8.93
C THR A 34 -5.77 -4.07 8.10
N VAL A 35 -5.55 -2.78 8.28
CA VAL A 35 -6.31 -1.72 7.60
C VAL A 35 -5.48 -1.11 6.47
N GLY A 36 -6.13 -0.82 5.34
CA GLY A 36 -5.56 -0.02 4.24
C GLY A 36 -4.50 -0.74 3.39
N GLY A 37 -3.61 0.04 2.79
CA GLY A 37 -2.69 -0.42 1.74
C GLY A 37 -1.67 -1.48 2.18
N ILE A 38 -1.24 -1.47 3.45
CA ILE A 38 -0.30 -2.48 3.96
C ILE A 38 -0.96 -3.87 3.93
N PHE A 39 -2.21 -3.97 4.36
CA PHE A 39 -2.90 -5.25 4.36
C PHE A 39 -3.26 -5.71 2.95
N ARG A 40 -3.59 -4.79 2.04
CA ARG A 40 -3.74 -5.09 0.61
C ARG A 40 -2.47 -5.73 0.04
N HIS A 41 -1.31 -5.12 0.29
CA HIS A 41 0.00 -5.65 -0.10
C HIS A 41 0.25 -7.06 0.44
N ILE A 42 -0.04 -7.30 1.73
CA ILE A 42 0.12 -8.62 2.35
C ILE A 42 -0.83 -9.65 1.71
N ILE A 43 -2.09 -9.31 1.44
CA ILE A 43 -3.05 -10.21 0.79
C ILE A 43 -2.51 -10.72 -0.55
N ASP A 44 -1.94 -9.82 -1.37
CA ASP A 44 -1.40 -10.18 -2.69
C ASP A 44 -0.18 -11.10 -2.56
N LEU A 45 0.72 -10.81 -1.62
CA LEU A 45 1.87 -11.69 -1.34
C LEU A 45 1.42 -13.07 -0.84
N VAL A 46 0.55 -13.11 0.16
CA VAL A 46 0.05 -14.36 0.78
C VAL A 46 -0.60 -15.26 -0.27
N ARG A 47 -1.49 -14.71 -1.12
CA ARG A 47 -2.18 -15.49 -2.16
C ARG A 47 -1.19 -16.10 -3.15
N ASN A 48 -0.23 -15.31 -3.64
CA ASN A 48 0.74 -15.79 -4.62
C ASN A 48 1.76 -16.77 -4.00
N GLN A 49 2.20 -16.54 -2.77
CA GLN A 49 3.10 -17.45 -2.06
C GLN A 49 2.42 -18.78 -1.72
N SER A 50 1.16 -18.74 -1.28
CA SER A 50 0.36 -19.94 -1.05
C SER A 50 0.15 -20.72 -2.35
N ALA A 51 -0.16 -20.04 -3.46
CA ALA A 51 -0.28 -20.66 -4.78
C ALA A 51 1.05 -21.26 -5.28
N ALA A 52 2.18 -20.69 -4.89
CA ALA A 52 3.52 -21.24 -5.15
C ALA A 52 3.91 -22.42 -4.23
N GLY A 53 3.02 -22.89 -3.35
CA GLY A 53 3.24 -24.06 -2.49
C GLY A 53 3.96 -23.76 -1.18
N HIS A 54 4.14 -22.49 -0.81
CA HIS A 54 4.69 -22.12 0.49
C HIS A 54 3.64 -22.23 1.60
N ARG A 55 4.09 -22.52 2.83
CA ARG A 55 3.24 -22.49 4.03
C ARG A 55 3.29 -21.08 4.58
N VAL A 56 2.19 -20.35 4.50
CA VAL A 56 2.13 -18.94 4.90
C VAL A 56 1.35 -18.76 6.20
N GLY A 57 1.76 -17.83 7.06
CA GLY A 57 1.01 -17.42 8.24
C GLY A 57 1.05 -15.91 8.44
N LEU A 58 0.17 -15.42 9.31
CA LEU A 58 0.00 -14.00 9.59
C LEU A 58 -0.01 -13.74 11.10
N ILE A 59 0.81 -12.79 11.54
CA ILE A 59 0.73 -12.20 12.87
C ILE A 59 0.21 -10.77 12.72
N CYS A 60 -0.90 -10.45 13.37
CA CYS A 60 -1.52 -9.13 13.31
C CYS A 60 -2.11 -8.65 14.63
N ASP A 61 -2.52 -7.38 14.66
CA ASP A 61 -3.19 -6.75 15.79
C ASP A 61 -4.62 -7.29 15.96
N SER A 62 -5.06 -7.45 17.21
CA SER A 62 -6.45 -7.76 17.57
C SER A 62 -7.29 -6.51 17.87
N LEU A 63 -6.68 -5.32 17.99
CA LEU A 63 -7.34 -4.10 18.44
C LEU A 63 -7.79 -3.17 17.30
N THR A 64 -7.38 -3.43 16.05
CA THR A 64 -7.71 -2.57 14.90
C THR A 64 -8.47 -3.30 13.81
N GLY A 65 -9.36 -2.56 13.13
CA GLY A 65 -10.21 -3.05 12.04
C GLY A 65 -11.70 -3.00 12.40
N GLY A 66 -12.55 -2.76 11.41
CA GLY A 66 -13.99 -2.87 11.51
C GLY A 66 -14.50 -4.19 10.90
N ALA A 67 -15.81 -4.29 10.72
CA ALA A 67 -16.44 -5.47 10.08
C ALA A 67 -15.87 -5.73 8.67
N PHE A 68 -15.53 -4.68 7.93
CA PHE A 68 -14.95 -4.77 6.59
C PHE A 68 -13.56 -5.41 6.59
N GLU A 69 -12.67 -5.03 7.51
CA GLU A 69 -11.34 -5.62 7.62
C GLU A 69 -11.38 -7.04 8.19
N ALA A 70 -12.28 -7.32 9.13
CA ALA A 70 -12.49 -8.67 9.66
C ALA A 70 -12.92 -9.64 8.54
N ALA A 71 -13.83 -9.22 7.66
CA ALA A 71 -14.24 -10.02 6.51
C ALA A 71 -13.06 -10.30 5.54
N LYS A 72 -12.18 -9.32 5.32
CA LYS A 72 -10.97 -9.53 4.50
C LYS A 72 -10.00 -10.52 5.13
N LEU A 73 -9.80 -10.46 6.45
CA LEU A 73 -8.94 -11.40 7.16
C LEU A 73 -9.51 -12.83 7.09
N GLU A 74 -10.82 -12.97 7.26
CA GLU A 74 -11.50 -14.27 7.15
C GLU A 74 -11.35 -14.87 5.75
N ALA A 75 -11.56 -14.06 4.71
CA ALA A 75 -11.34 -14.46 3.31
C ALA A 75 -9.89 -14.86 2.99
N LEU A 76 -8.92 -14.45 3.83
CA LEU A 76 -7.51 -14.81 3.66
C LEU A 76 -7.13 -16.12 4.36
N ARG A 77 -7.92 -16.60 5.33
CA ARG A 77 -7.60 -17.80 6.13
C ARG A 77 -7.28 -19.05 5.30
N PRO A 78 -7.99 -19.36 4.18
CA PRO A 78 -7.67 -20.55 3.38
C PRO A 78 -6.25 -20.56 2.82
N TYR A 79 -5.61 -19.40 2.69
CA TYR A 79 -4.24 -19.25 2.19
C TYR A 79 -3.17 -19.27 3.30
N LEU A 80 -3.59 -19.34 4.57
CA LEU A 80 -2.72 -19.21 5.73
C LEU A 80 -2.54 -20.56 6.44
N ALA A 81 -1.80 -21.47 5.80
CA ALA A 81 -1.53 -22.82 6.32
C ALA A 81 -0.84 -22.86 7.70
N LEU A 82 -0.13 -21.79 8.08
CA LEU A 82 0.48 -21.64 9.42
C LEU A 82 -0.43 -20.90 10.42
N GLY A 83 -1.64 -20.54 10.00
CA GLY A 83 -2.64 -19.89 10.83
C GLY A 83 -2.49 -18.36 10.94
N VAL A 84 -3.34 -17.79 11.80
CA VAL A 84 -3.38 -16.36 12.12
C VAL A 84 -3.21 -16.20 13.63
N VAL A 85 -2.21 -15.42 14.04
CA VAL A 85 -2.00 -15.04 15.44
C VAL A 85 -2.39 -13.57 15.61
N GLN A 86 -3.41 -13.32 16.44
CA GLN A 86 -3.88 -11.97 16.74
C GLN A 86 -3.45 -11.58 18.15
N LEU A 87 -2.67 -10.50 18.26
CA LEU A 87 -2.11 -10.00 19.53
C LEU A 87 -2.55 -8.55 19.75
N PRO A 88 -2.77 -8.09 21.00
CA PRO A 88 -3.20 -6.72 21.25
C PRO A 88 -2.04 -5.72 21.09
N MET A 89 -1.85 -5.19 19.89
CA MET A 89 -0.70 -4.34 19.54
C MET A 89 -1.06 -2.85 19.55
N SER A 90 -0.65 -2.16 20.62
CA SER A 90 -0.83 -0.71 20.74
C SER A 90 -0.04 0.09 19.68
N ARG A 91 -0.55 1.28 19.32
CA ARG A 91 0.11 2.18 18.35
C ARG A 91 1.40 2.80 18.91
N SER A 92 1.40 3.14 20.20
CA SER A 92 2.53 3.74 20.90
C SER A 92 3.41 2.68 21.56
N ILE A 93 4.64 3.03 21.95
CA ILE A 93 5.49 2.13 22.76
C ILE A 93 4.81 1.86 24.10
N HIS A 94 4.74 0.60 24.51
CA HIS A 94 4.03 0.19 25.73
C HIS A 94 4.76 -0.96 26.44
N PRO A 95 4.77 -1.05 27.78
CA PRO A 95 5.45 -2.15 28.50
C PRO A 95 5.00 -3.56 28.07
N ALA A 96 3.73 -3.71 27.69
CA ALA A 96 3.18 -4.96 27.15
C ALA A 96 3.86 -5.44 25.85
N ASP A 97 4.61 -4.57 25.16
CA ASP A 97 5.39 -4.90 23.96
C ASP A 97 6.33 -6.10 24.19
N PHE A 98 6.88 -6.24 25.40
CA PHE A 98 7.74 -7.38 25.74
C PHE A 98 6.99 -8.72 25.66
N MET A 99 5.75 -8.76 26.16
CA MET A 99 4.92 -9.96 26.12
C MET A 99 4.53 -10.32 24.69
N ILE A 100 4.26 -9.32 23.85
CA ILE A 100 3.98 -9.50 22.43
C ILE A 100 5.21 -10.09 21.73
N ILE A 101 6.41 -9.55 21.95
CA ILE A 101 7.65 -10.08 21.38
C ILE A 101 7.88 -11.54 21.78
N ARG A 102 7.60 -11.90 23.05
CA ARG A 102 7.71 -13.27 23.55
C ARG A 102 6.75 -14.22 22.82
N GLU A 103 5.52 -13.78 22.57
CA GLU A 103 4.51 -14.58 21.88
C GLU A 103 4.82 -14.75 20.40
N VAL A 104 5.30 -13.69 19.74
CA VAL A 104 5.84 -13.76 18.38
C VAL A 104 6.98 -14.78 18.34
N TYR A 105 7.97 -14.68 19.24
CA TYR A 105 9.07 -15.65 19.33
C TYR A 105 8.57 -17.09 19.48
N ARG A 106 7.60 -17.34 20.37
CA ARG A 106 7.03 -18.68 20.60
C ARG A 106 6.44 -19.25 19.32
N HIS A 107 5.62 -18.46 18.63
CA HIS A 107 4.99 -18.88 17.38
C HIS A 107 6.02 -19.13 16.26
N LEU A 108 7.02 -18.26 16.10
CA LEU A 108 8.08 -18.43 15.09
C LEU A 108 8.88 -19.73 15.30
N VAL A 109 9.10 -20.13 16.55
CA VAL A 109 9.74 -21.41 16.89
C VAL A 109 8.81 -22.59 16.56
N GLU A 110 7.53 -22.49 16.93
CA GLU A 110 6.52 -23.54 16.74
C GLU A 110 6.33 -23.91 15.27
N VAL A 111 6.27 -22.91 14.38
CA VAL A 111 6.05 -23.15 12.93
C VAL A 111 7.33 -23.44 12.14
N GLU A 112 8.47 -23.43 12.83
CA GLU A 112 9.81 -23.49 12.23
C GLU A 112 10.01 -22.50 11.06
N VAL A 113 9.72 -21.21 11.28
CA VAL A 113 9.76 -20.16 10.23
C VAL A 113 11.07 -20.10 9.43
N ASP A 114 11.00 -20.03 8.10
CA ASP A 114 12.18 -19.82 7.24
C ASP A 114 12.37 -18.34 6.93
N VAL A 115 11.26 -17.67 6.58
CA VAL A 115 11.22 -16.25 6.23
C VAL A 115 10.22 -15.52 7.12
N LEU A 116 10.68 -14.46 7.77
CA LEU A 116 9.82 -13.51 8.46
C LEU A 116 9.84 -12.19 7.69
N HIS A 117 8.70 -11.80 7.11
CA HIS A 117 8.52 -10.49 6.47
C HIS A 117 7.70 -9.58 7.37
N CYS A 118 8.36 -8.57 7.93
CA CYS A 118 7.74 -7.61 8.82
C CYS A 118 7.27 -6.35 8.05
N HIS A 119 6.09 -5.84 8.40
CA HIS A 119 5.46 -4.71 7.74
C HIS A 119 5.09 -3.61 8.76
N GLY A 120 5.47 -2.37 8.46
CA GLY A 120 5.19 -1.22 9.31
C GLY A 120 5.96 -1.22 10.63
N ALA A 121 6.01 -0.08 11.32
CA ALA A 121 6.91 0.14 12.45
C ALA A 121 6.79 -0.92 13.59
N LYS A 122 5.56 -1.19 14.06
CA LYS A 122 5.32 -2.09 15.21
C LYS A 122 5.49 -3.57 14.87
N GLY A 123 4.87 -4.05 13.78
CA GLY A 123 5.10 -5.42 13.27
C GLY A 123 6.59 -5.64 12.95
N GLY A 124 7.22 -4.61 12.36
CA GLY A 124 8.67 -4.45 12.18
C GLY A 124 9.48 -4.69 13.45
N ALA A 125 9.19 -3.95 14.52
CA ALA A 125 9.93 -4.05 15.77
C ALA A 125 9.75 -5.42 16.43
N TYR A 126 8.52 -5.90 16.55
CA TYR A 126 8.26 -7.17 17.22
C TYR A 126 8.87 -8.35 16.47
N GLY A 127 8.66 -8.40 15.15
CA GLY A 127 9.16 -9.47 14.31
C GLY A 127 10.69 -9.53 14.27
N ARG A 128 11.37 -8.40 14.01
CA ARG A 128 12.83 -8.36 13.94
C ARG A 128 13.51 -8.76 15.25
N LEU A 129 13.00 -8.29 16.39
CA LEU A 129 13.54 -8.66 17.70
C LEU A 129 13.31 -10.15 17.99
N ALA A 130 12.11 -10.67 17.75
CA ALA A 130 11.81 -12.09 17.94
C ALA A 130 12.67 -12.99 17.04
N ALA A 131 12.77 -12.67 15.75
CA ALA A 131 13.57 -13.43 14.78
C ALA A 131 15.06 -13.44 15.12
N TRP A 132 15.61 -12.37 15.70
CA TRP A 132 16.98 -12.38 16.20
C TRP A 132 17.20 -13.46 17.27
N PHE A 133 16.31 -13.56 18.25
CA PHE A 133 16.38 -14.61 19.28
C PHE A 133 16.20 -16.01 18.69
N VAL A 134 15.25 -16.19 17.76
CA VAL A 134 15.05 -17.48 17.05
C VAL A 134 16.32 -17.85 16.28
N SER A 135 16.93 -16.90 15.58
CA SER A 135 18.15 -17.11 14.80
C SER A 135 19.32 -17.50 15.68
N LYS A 136 19.52 -16.83 16.82
CA LYS A 136 20.55 -17.20 17.82
C LYS A 136 20.33 -18.60 18.38
N ARG A 137 19.07 -18.98 18.62
CA ARG A 137 18.72 -20.34 19.04
C ARG A 137 19.05 -21.36 17.95
N ARG A 138 18.62 -21.12 16.70
CA ARG A 138 18.88 -22.00 15.54
C ARG A 138 20.37 -22.23 15.32
N GLN A 139 21.17 -21.17 15.37
CA GLN A 139 22.62 -21.23 15.23
C GLN A 139 23.29 -22.12 16.28
N ARG A 140 22.80 -22.14 17.53
CA ARG A 140 23.30 -23.05 18.58
C ARG A 140 23.07 -24.53 18.26
N PHE A 141 22.08 -24.84 17.42
CA PHE A 141 21.77 -26.20 16.95
C PHE A 141 22.21 -26.45 15.50
N GLY A 142 23.11 -25.62 14.95
CA GLY A 142 23.63 -25.78 13.59
C GLY A 142 22.60 -25.51 12.48
N LYS A 143 21.44 -24.94 12.80
CA LYS A 143 20.43 -24.54 11.81
C LYS A 143 20.71 -23.13 11.28
N PRO A 144 20.37 -22.82 10.01
CA PRO A 144 20.51 -21.47 9.46
C PRO A 144 19.64 -20.46 10.24
N PRO A 145 20.03 -19.16 10.27
CA PRO A 145 19.20 -18.12 10.87
C PRO A 145 17.91 -17.90 10.07
N VAL A 146 16.93 -17.23 10.68
CA VAL A 146 15.69 -16.83 10.00
C VAL A 146 15.99 -15.68 9.04
N VAL A 147 15.55 -15.78 7.79
CA VAL A 147 15.61 -14.67 6.83
C VAL A 147 14.61 -13.60 7.26
N THR A 148 15.11 -12.43 7.66
CA THR A 148 14.28 -11.38 8.27
C THR A 148 14.20 -10.19 7.34
N ILE A 149 13.04 -9.99 6.72
CA ILE A 149 12.79 -8.90 5.77
C ILE A 149 11.92 -7.83 6.43
N TYR A 150 12.17 -6.56 6.11
CA TYR A 150 11.38 -5.45 6.65
C TYR A 150 10.92 -4.48 5.57
N SER A 151 9.61 -4.19 5.55
CA SER A 151 9.01 -3.15 4.73
C SER A 151 8.40 -2.03 5.58
N PRO A 152 8.92 -0.79 5.52
CA PRO A 152 8.45 0.31 6.36
C PRO A 152 7.02 0.78 6.08
N HIS A 153 6.60 0.84 4.80
CA HIS A 153 5.28 1.33 4.36
C HIS A 153 4.91 2.72 4.94
N GLY A 154 5.87 3.64 4.96
CA GLY A 154 5.76 4.99 5.50
C GLY A 154 5.79 5.07 7.03
N GLY A 155 5.62 3.95 7.75
CA GLY A 155 5.41 3.84 9.20
C GLY A 155 6.14 4.88 10.06
N THR A 156 7.37 4.58 10.46
CA THR A 156 8.22 5.52 11.23
C THR A 156 8.52 6.80 10.44
N LEU A 157 8.50 6.73 9.11
CA LEU A 157 8.85 7.83 8.22
C LEU A 157 7.82 8.97 8.21
N HIS A 158 6.61 8.76 8.74
CA HIS A 158 5.61 9.83 8.88
C HIS A 158 5.88 10.77 10.06
N PHE A 159 6.73 10.39 11.02
CA PHE A 159 7.04 11.26 12.15
C PHE A 159 7.86 12.49 11.72
N ASN A 160 7.68 13.58 12.46
CA ASN A 160 8.41 14.82 12.25
C ASN A 160 9.86 14.64 12.77
N PRO A 161 10.90 14.83 11.93
CA PRO A 161 12.30 14.76 12.34
C PRO A 161 12.67 15.76 13.43
N ARG A 162 11.94 16.86 13.58
CA ARG A 162 12.20 17.85 14.64
C ARG A 162 11.52 17.51 15.98
N SER A 163 10.68 16.47 16.02
CA SER A 163 9.97 16.08 17.24
C SER A 163 10.82 15.10 18.09
N PRO A 164 10.81 15.22 19.43
CA PRO A 164 11.49 14.26 20.31
C PRO A 164 11.01 12.83 20.10
N GLN A 165 9.69 12.65 19.92
CA GLN A 165 9.10 11.35 19.62
C GLN A 165 9.63 10.77 18.30
N GLY A 166 9.74 11.60 17.26
CA GLY A 166 10.31 11.19 15.98
C GLY A 166 11.75 10.71 16.15
N GLN A 167 12.59 11.48 16.85
CA GLN A 167 13.99 11.11 17.12
C GLN A 167 14.12 9.74 17.79
N VAL A 168 13.30 9.47 18.81
CA VAL A 168 13.25 8.14 19.45
C VAL A 168 12.93 7.05 18.44
N TYR A 169 11.89 7.22 17.62
CA TYR A 169 11.53 6.19 16.63
C TYR A 169 12.61 6.01 15.55
N PHE A 170 13.27 7.07 15.09
CA PHE A 170 14.36 6.97 14.11
C PHE A 170 15.58 6.24 14.67
N THR A 171 15.96 6.54 15.92
CA THR A 171 17.05 5.81 16.60
C THR A 171 16.72 4.33 16.75
N LEU A 172 15.49 4.00 17.15
CA LEU A 172 15.04 2.61 17.24
C LEU A 172 15.04 1.92 15.87
N GLU A 173 14.57 2.59 14.83
CA GLU A 173 14.58 2.06 13.46
C GLU A 173 16.01 1.76 12.99
N LYS A 174 16.95 2.68 13.25
CA LYS A 174 18.37 2.48 12.93
C LYS A 174 18.99 1.35 13.74
N PHE A 175 18.63 1.23 15.01
CA PHE A 175 19.07 0.10 15.83
C PHE A 175 18.56 -1.23 15.27
N LEU A 176 17.28 -1.31 14.89
CA LEU A 176 16.62 -2.52 14.40
C LEU A 176 17.10 -2.97 13.01
N GLU A 177 17.67 -2.06 12.22
CA GLU A 177 18.31 -2.39 10.94
C GLU A 177 19.33 -3.53 11.08
N ARG A 178 20.09 -3.57 12.19
CA ARG A 178 21.10 -4.63 12.41
C ARG A 178 20.51 -6.04 12.50
N PHE A 179 19.22 -6.16 12.81
CA PHE A 179 18.49 -7.44 12.91
C PHE A 179 17.69 -7.76 11.64
N THR A 180 17.93 -7.02 10.56
CA THR A 180 17.25 -7.20 9.28
C THR A 180 18.24 -7.76 8.26
N SER A 181 17.83 -8.79 7.52
CA SER A 181 18.58 -9.34 6.39
C SER A 181 18.57 -8.36 5.22
N GLU A 182 17.40 -7.83 4.86
CA GLU A 182 17.21 -6.85 3.79
C GLU A 182 15.94 -6.02 3.98
N LEU A 183 15.99 -4.74 3.58
CA LEU A 183 14.83 -3.86 3.58
C LEU A 183 14.14 -3.86 2.21
N ILE A 184 12.81 -3.88 2.19
CA ILE A 184 12.02 -3.74 0.97
C ILE A 184 11.17 -2.47 1.07
N PHE A 185 11.48 -1.49 0.22
CA PHE A 185 10.74 -0.24 0.11
C PHE A 185 9.69 -0.34 -1.00
N VAL A 186 8.52 0.28 -0.82
CA VAL A 186 7.45 0.29 -1.85
C VAL A 186 7.55 1.47 -2.80
N ALA A 187 8.49 2.38 -2.57
CA ALA A 187 8.75 3.55 -3.40
C ALA A 187 10.22 3.99 -3.25
N GLY A 188 10.79 4.60 -4.30
CA GLY A 188 12.09 5.28 -4.21
C GLY A 188 12.07 6.42 -3.19
N PHE A 189 10.95 7.15 -3.08
CA PHE A 189 10.73 8.16 -2.05
C PHE A 189 11.01 7.64 -0.63
N GLU A 190 10.61 6.40 -0.31
CA GLU A 190 10.82 5.87 1.04
C GLU A 190 12.30 5.63 1.34
N VAL A 191 13.11 5.25 0.33
CA VAL A 191 14.56 5.09 0.47
C VAL A 191 15.18 6.43 0.86
N GLU A 192 14.81 7.50 0.16
CA GLU A 192 15.31 8.85 0.45
C GLU A 192 14.82 9.36 1.80
N ALA A 193 13.55 9.14 2.14
CA ALA A 193 12.99 9.50 3.42
C ALA A 193 13.68 8.75 4.57
N PHE A 194 13.98 7.46 4.40
CA PHE A 194 14.72 6.66 5.37
C PHE A 194 16.14 7.20 5.54
N ARG A 195 16.87 7.43 4.45
CA ARG A 195 18.23 7.99 4.49
C ARG A 195 18.31 9.33 5.22
N ARG A 196 17.35 10.21 4.95
CA ARG A 196 17.29 11.56 5.54
C ARG A 196 16.88 11.56 7.00
N LYS A 197 15.98 10.66 7.42
CA LYS A 197 15.39 10.69 8.78
C LYS A 197 16.04 9.68 9.74
N VAL A 198 16.41 8.50 9.26
CA VAL A 198 16.94 7.38 10.06
C VAL A 198 18.46 7.31 9.95
N GLY A 199 19.01 7.57 8.76
CA GLY A 199 20.44 7.52 8.47
C GLY A 199 20.79 6.65 7.27
N MET A 200 22.08 6.57 6.92
CA MET A 200 22.54 5.74 5.80
C MET A 200 22.21 4.27 6.01
N LEU A 201 21.79 3.60 4.94
CA LEU A 201 21.47 2.16 4.96
C LEU A 201 22.77 1.35 5.04
N GLU A 202 22.87 0.50 6.05
CA GLU A 202 23.96 -0.44 6.30
C GLU A 202 23.62 -1.86 5.82
N ARG A 203 22.32 -2.16 5.66
CA ARG A 203 21.83 -3.42 5.12
C ARG A 203 21.46 -3.31 3.65
N PRO A 204 21.48 -4.44 2.90
CA PRO A 204 20.90 -4.49 1.56
C PRO A 204 19.45 -3.99 1.56
N TRP A 205 19.04 -3.44 0.43
CA TRP A 205 17.68 -2.98 0.23
C TRP A 205 17.25 -3.13 -1.23
N THR A 206 15.95 -3.32 -1.42
CA THR A 206 15.30 -3.46 -2.72
C THR A 206 14.06 -2.58 -2.76
N ILE A 207 13.71 -2.05 -3.95
CA ILE A 207 12.40 -1.43 -4.17
C ILE A 207 11.49 -2.48 -4.81
N ALA A 208 10.36 -2.78 -4.15
CA ALA A 208 9.29 -3.60 -4.70
C ALA A 208 8.01 -2.77 -4.68
N TYR A 209 7.68 -2.18 -5.83
CA TYR A 209 6.48 -1.36 -5.99
C TYR A 209 5.21 -2.14 -5.69
N ASN A 210 4.24 -1.47 -5.06
CA ASN A 210 2.88 -2.02 -4.97
C ASN A 210 2.31 -2.23 -6.37
N GLY A 211 1.60 -3.33 -6.56
CA GLY A 211 1.09 -3.72 -7.88
C GLY A 211 -0.41 -4.00 -7.89
N LEU A 212 -0.99 -3.97 -9.09
CA LEU A 212 -2.36 -4.36 -9.39
C LEU A 212 -2.41 -5.71 -10.12
N ALA A 213 -3.48 -6.46 -9.91
CA ALA A 213 -3.83 -7.66 -10.66
C ALA A 213 -4.48 -7.28 -12.01
N GLU A 214 -4.48 -8.22 -12.97
CA GLU A 214 -4.98 -7.93 -14.32
C GLU A 214 -6.47 -7.53 -14.32
N GLU A 215 -7.27 -8.11 -13.42
CA GLU A 215 -8.69 -7.82 -13.29
C GLU A 215 -8.96 -6.40 -12.79
N GLU A 216 -7.97 -5.77 -12.13
CA GLU A 216 -8.06 -4.40 -11.64
C GLU A 216 -7.86 -3.38 -12.77
N PHE A 217 -7.30 -3.79 -13.91
CA PHE A 217 -7.21 -2.96 -15.10
C PHE A 217 -8.51 -2.90 -15.91
N VAL A 218 -9.57 -3.62 -15.53
CA VAL A 218 -10.86 -3.50 -16.20
C VAL A 218 -11.44 -2.10 -15.94
N THR A 219 -11.80 -1.38 -17.00
CA THR A 219 -12.37 -0.03 -16.90
C THR A 219 -13.67 -0.03 -16.10
N VAL A 220 -13.84 0.95 -15.22
CA VAL A 220 -15.08 1.20 -14.49
C VAL A 220 -15.80 2.37 -15.14
N THR A 221 -16.98 2.11 -15.70
CA THR A 221 -17.85 3.16 -16.23
C THR A 221 -18.57 3.87 -15.07
N PRO A 222 -18.53 5.20 -14.99
CA PRO A 222 -19.33 5.96 -14.03
C PRO A 222 -20.82 5.69 -14.22
N ALA A 223 -21.57 5.58 -13.14
CA ALA A 223 -23.03 5.47 -13.17
C ALA A 223 -23.68 6.77 -13.68
N ASP A 224 -24.92 6.69 -14.18
CA ASP A 224 -25.65 7.86 -14.69
C ASP A 224 -25.80 8.98 -13.64
N ASN A 225 -25.88 8.60 -12.36
CA ASN A 225 -25.99 9.51 -11.23
C ASN A 225 -24.65 9.84 -10.56
N ALA A 226 -23.51 9.54 -11.20
CA ALA A 226 -22.19 9.82 -10.67
C ALA A 226 -21.98 11.32 -10.38
N VAL A 227 -21.33 11.60 -9.26
CA VAL A 227 -20.97 12.96 -8.83
C VAL A 227 -19.73 13.48 -9.57
N ASP A 228 -19.41 14.77 -9.44
CA ASP A 228 -18.26 15.37 -10.11
C ASP A 228 -16.96 14.72 -9.63
N PHE A 229 -16.80 14.55 -8.31
CA PHE A 229 -15.59 13.95 -7.72
C PHE A 229 -15.89 13.01 -6.56
N ILE A 230 -15.01 12.04 -6.34
CA ILE A 230 -15.00 11.25 -5.12
C ILE A 230 -13.68 11.39 -4.38
N TYR A 231 -13.76 11.18 -3.07
CA TYR A 231 -12.64 10.81 -2.22
C TYR A 231 -12.90 9.39 -1.71
N ALA A 232 -11.88 8.53 -1.74
CA ALA A 232 -11.99 7.19 -1.19
C ALA A 232 -10.77 6.85 -0.32
N GLY A 233 -10.99 6.57 0.96
CA GLY A 233 -9.90 6.20 1.87
C GLY A 233 -10.17 6.48 3.35
N HIS A 234 -9.18 6.18 4.17
CA HIS A 234 -9.26 6.37 5.61
C HIS A 234 -9.27 7.87 5.97
N MET A 235 -10.32 8.36 6.61
CA MET A 235 -10.49 9.77 6.95
C MET A 235 -9.60 10.16 8.14
N ARG A 236 -8.52 10.88 7.83
CA ARG A 236 -7.57 11.46 8.79
C ARG A 236 -6.87 12.66 8.15
N ASP A 237 -6.31 13.55 8.96
CA ASP A 237 -5.68 14.78 8.45
C ASP A 237 -4.53 14.56 7.44
N LEU A 238 -3.77 13.46 7.59
CA LEU A 238 -2.71 13.14 6.63
C LEU A 238 -3.23 12.87 5.20
N LYS A 239 -4.52 12.53 5.05
CA LYS A 239 -5.17 12.27 3.77
C LYS A 239 -5.86 13.50 3.17
N GLY A 240 -5.84 14.65 3.86
CA GLY A 240 -6.29 15.93 3.31
C GLY A 240 -7.79 16.05 3.11
N VAL A 241 -8.61 15.35 3.90
CA VAL A 241 -10.09 15.43 3.78
C VAL A 241 -10.59 16.86 4.03
N ASP A 242 -9.98 17.56 4.98
CA ASP A 242 -10.19 18.99 5.25
C ASP A 242 -9.89 19.84 4.00
N LEU A 243 -8.74 19.61 3.35
CA LEU A 243 -8.36 20.32 2.12
C LEU A 243 -9.34 20.05 0.99
N PHE A 244 -9.90 18.84 0.92
CA PHE A 244 -10.91 18.52 -0.08
C PHE A 244 -12.22 19.27 0.15
N ILE A 245 -12.68 19.33 1.41
CA ILE A 245 -13.90 20.08 1.77
C ILE A 245 -13.72 21.56 1.42
N ASP A 246 -12.58 22.15 1.78
CA ASP A 246 -12.23 23.53 1.41
C ASP A 246 -12.21 23.72 -0.11
N ALA A 247 -11.61 22.80 -0.85
CA ALA A 247 -11.50 22.88 -2.30
C ALA A 247 -12.87 22.80 -3.00
N VAL A 248 -13.80 21.98 -2.49
CA VAL A 248 -15.18 21.89 -3.01
C VAL A 248 -15.92 23.20 -2.84
N GLU A 249 -15.81 23.84 -1.67
CA GLU A 249 -16.43 25.13 -1.40
C GLU A 249 -15.87 26.21 -2.34
N ILE A 250 -14.54 26.29 -2.48
CA ILE A 250 -13.86 27.24 -3.36
C ILE A 250 -14.23 27.01 -4.83
N ALA A 251 -14.21 25.76 -5.29
CA ALA A 251 -14.52 25.42 -6.68
C ALA A 251 -15.97 25.77 -7.03
N SER A 252 -16.90 25.49 -6.12
CA SER A 252 -18.32 25.79 -6.32
C SER A 252 -18.59 27.29 -6.39
N ALA A 253 -17.94 28.07 -5.53
CA ALA A 253 -18.02 29.53 -5.57
C ALA A 253 -17.48 30.11 -6.88
N ARG A 254 -16.33 29.61 -7.36
CA ARG A 254 -15.70 30.08 -8.60
C ARG A 254 -16.47 29.70 -9.86
N LEU A 255 -17.09 28.51 -9.88
CA LEU A 255 -17.89 28.05 -11.01
C LEU A 255 -19.31 28.64 -11.04
N GLY A 256 -19.77 29.24 -9.94
CA GLY A 256 -21.16 29.70 -9.80
C GLY A 256 -22.17 28.55 -9.78
N ARG A 257 -21.74 27.30 -9.54
CA ARG A 257 -22.61 26.13 -9.38
C ARG A 257 -22.09 25.18 -8.30
N PRO A 258 -22.96 24.38 -7.66
CA PRO A 258 -22.54 23.32 -6.75
C PRO A 258 -21.60 22.30 -7.43
N VAL A 259 -20.47 21.99 -6.81
CA VAL A 259 -19.63 20.83 -7.14
C VAL A 259 -20.05 19.70 -6.21
N ARG A 260 -20.59 18.62 -6.78
CA ARG A 260 -21.09 17.48 -5.99
C ARG A 260 -19.98 16.48 -5.79
N VAL A 261 -19.80 16.03 -4.56
CA VAL A 261 -18.79 15.04 -4.20
C VAL A 261 -19.28 14.01 -3.19
N GLU A 262 -18.63 12.85 -3.18
CA GLU A 262 -18.84 11.83 -2.16
C GLU A 262 -17.52 11.44 -1.50
N LEU A 263 -17.54 11.41 -0.16
CA LEU A 263 -16.43 11.01 0.69
C LEU A 263 -16.71 9.60 1.20
N ILE A 264 -16.00 8.62 0.65
CA ILE A 264 -16.24 7.20 0.83
C ILE A 264 -15.17 6.62 1.75
N GLY A 265 -15.57 6.13 2.92
CA GLY A 265 -14.65 5.51 3.87
C GLY A 265 -14.99 5.84 5.31
N ASP A 266 -14.03 5.54 6.18
CA ASP A 266 -14.17 5.73 7.63
C ASP A 266 -12.85 6.21 8.24
N GLY A 267 -12.85 6.61 9.51
CA GLY A 267 -11.64 6.97 10.23
C GLY A 267 -11.92 7.85 11.45
N GLU A 268 -10.92 8.00 12.31
CA GLU A 268 -11.03 8.75 13.57
C GLU A 268 -11.62 10.16 13.43
N ASP A 269 -11.37 10.81 12.29
CA ASP A 269 -11.77 12.19 12.04
C ASP A 269 -13.12 12.34 11.31
N ARG A 270 -13.79 11.24 10.93
CA ARG A 270 -15.02 11.27 10.12
C ARG A 270 -16.11 12.16 10.74
N ALA A 271 -16.39 12.00 12.03
CA ALA A 271 -17.41 12.78 12.73
C ALA A 271 -17.08 14.28 12.74
N ARG A 272 -15.80 14.64 12.87
CA ARG A 272 -15.33 16.03 12.82
C ARG A 272 -15.58 16.65 11.45
N TYR A 273 -15.26 15.94 10.37
CA TYR A 273 -15.51 16.40 9.00
C TYR A 273 -17.02 16.52 8.69
N GLN A 274 -17.85 15.62 9.21
CA GLN A 274 -19.31 15.72 9.07
C GLN A 274 -19.88 16.97 9.75
N ALA A 275 -19.44 17.25 10.98
CA ALA A 275 -19.84 18.46 11.71
C ALA A 275 -19.39 19.74 10.98
N GLU A 276 -18.20 19.71 10.37
CA GLU A 276 -17.69 20.82 9.56
C GLU A 276 -18.55 21.09 8.31
N VAL A 277 -18.89 20.04 7.56
CA VAL A 277 -19.77 20.14 6.38
C VAL A 277 -21.17 20.67 6.75
N GLU A 278 -21.70 20.27 7.91
CA GLU A 278 -22.97 20.80 8.43
C GLU A 278 -22.87 22.29 8.78
N ARG A 279 -21.84 22.68 9.54
CA ARG A 279 -21.59 24.06 9.94
C ARG A 279 -21.47 25.00 8.74
N ARG A 280 -20.82 24.54 7.66
CA ARG A 280 -20.63 25.30 6.42
C ARG A 280 -21.82 25.19 5.45
N ARG A 281 -22.88 24.46 5.81
CA ARG A 281 -24.08 24.23 4.97
C ARG A 281 -23.76 23.58 3.61
N LEU A 282 -22.76 22.69 3.57
CA LEU A 282 -22.31 22.02 2.35
C LEU A 282 -22.98 20.64 2.13
N ARG A 283 -24.00 20.27 2.91
CA ARG A 283 -24.65 18.94 2.85
C ARG A 283 -25.27 18.57 1.50
N THR A 284 -25.69 19.56 0.72
CA THR A 284 -26.23 19.32 -0.64
C THR A 284 -25.12 19.02 -1.66
N GLN A 285 -23.87 19.33 -1.31
CA GLN A 285 -22.68 19.19 -2.15
C GLN A 285 -21.84 17.99 -1.74
N ILE A 286 -21.76 17.71 -0.43
CA ILE A 286 -20.84 16.73 0.14
C ILE A 286 -21.64 15.64 0.86
N ARG A 287 -21.55 14.41 0.37
CA ARG A 287 -22.12 13.23 1.04
C ARG A 287 -21.03 12.33 1.61
N PHE A 288 -21.25 11.82 2.81
CA PHE A 288 -20.40 10.80 3.42
C PHE A 288 -21.03 9.43 3.20
N LEU A 289 -20.23 8.45 2.77
CA LEU A 289 -20.66 7.06 2.57
C LEU A 289 -19.73 6.13 3.34
N ASP A 290 -20.29 5.02 3.78
CA ASP A 290 -19.53 3.97 4.46
C ASP A 290 -18.51 3.30 3.53
N PRO A 291 -17.47 2.65 4.08
CA PRO A 291 -16.53 1.86 3.30
C PRO A 291 -17.24 0.84 2.40
N MET A 292 -16.79 0.72 1.16
CA MET A 292 -17.34 -0.21 0.16
C MET A 292 -16.22 -0.75 -0.74
N PRO A 293 -16.47 -1.81 -1.54
CA PRO A 293 -15.52 -2.28 -2.54
C PRO A 293 -15.11 -1.14 -3.49
N ILE A 294 -13.81 -0.98 -3.72
CA ILE A 294 -13.30 0.24 -4.35
C ILE A 294 -13.80 0.46 -5.77
N ARG A 295 -14.02 -0.62 -6.54
CA ARG A 295 -14.61 -0.53 -7.88
C ARG A 295 -16.04 -0.01 -7.87
N GLN A 296 -16.82 -0.31 -6.82
CA GLN A 296 -18.15 0.27 -6.63
C GLN A 296 -18.04 1.76 -6.30
N ALA A 297 -17.05 2.16 -5.50
CA ALA A 297 -16.78 3.56 -5.20
C ALA A 297 -16.43 4.37 -6.48
N PHE A 298 -15.58 3.83 -7.35
CA PHE A 298 -15.20 4.47 -8.61
C PHE A 298 -16.40 4.75 -9.52
N ALA A 299 -17.38 3.85 -9.59
CA ALA A 299 -18.60 4.08 -10.38
C ALA A 299 -19.44 5.26 -9.88
N ARG A 300 -19.21 5.78 -8.67
CA ARG A 300 -19.99 6.87 -8.07
C ARG A 300 -19.48 8.26 -8.44
N GLY A 301 -18.28 8.38 -9.00
CA GLY A 301 -17.66 9.65 -9.37
C GLY A 301 -17.13 9.65 -10.79
N ARG A 302 -17.00 10.84 -11.37
CA ARG A 302 -16.31 10.99 -12.65
C ARG A 302 -14.80 10.98 -12.49
N SER A 303 -14.29 11.51 -11.37
CA SER A 303 -12.86 11.59 -11.09
C SER A 303 -12.56 11.42 -9.61
N LEU A 304 -11.37 10.91 -9.30
CA LEU A 304 -10.90 10.72 -7.93
C LEU A 304 -10.01 11.89 -7.50
N VAL A 305 -10.20 12.40 -6.28
CA VAL A 305 -9.30 13.40 -5.66
C VAL A 305 -8.54 12.76 -4.49
N VAL A 306 -7.21 12.86 -4.53
CA VAL A 306 -6.28 12.37 -3.51
C VAL A 306 -5.43 13.54 -2.99
N PRO A 307 -5.96 14.33 -2.04
CA PRO A 307 -5.36 15.58 -1.57
C PRO A 307 -4.36 15.36 -0.41
N SER A 308 -3.70 14.21 -0.39
CA SER A 308 -2.91 13.77 0.75
C SER A 308 -1.75 14.71 1.07
N ARG A 309 -1.45 14.85 2.37
CA ARG A 309 -0.24 15.52 2.86
C ARG A 309 0.97 14.59 2.91
N ALA A 310 0.71 13.29 3.06
CA ALA A 310 1.75 12.26 3.08
C ALA A 310 1.21 10.93 2.55
N GLU A 311 2.00 10.28 1.71
CA GLU A 311 1.80 8.92 1.23
C GLU A 311 3.12 8.16 1.20
N ALA A 312 3.08 6.83 1.27
CA ALA A 312 4.20 5.98 0.87
C ALA A 312 4.04 5.65 -0.61
N MET A 313 3.33 4.57 -0.95
CA MET A 313 2.87 4.27 -2.31
C MET A 313 1.35 4.06 -2.29
N PRO A 314 0.54 5.00 -2.82
CA PRO A 314 -0.90 4.97 -2.62
C PRO A 314 -1.60 4.02 -3.59
N TYR A 315 -2.06 2.87 -3.06
CA TYR A 315 -2.90 1.91 -3.78
C TYR A 315 -4.09 2.59 -4.48
N ILE A 316 -4.77 3.52 -3.81
CA ILE A 316 -5.95 4.17 -4.37
C ILE A 316 -5.68 4.90 -5.69
N VAL A 317 -4.47 5.48 -5.86
CA VAL A 317 -4.06 6.13 -7.10
C VAL A 317 -3.84 5.09 -8.19
N LEU A 318 -3.14 3.99 -7.86
CA LEU A 318 -2.95 2.87 -8.78
C LEU A 318 -4.30 2.28 -9.20
N GLU A 319 -5.14 1.91 -8.24
CA GLU A 319 -6.46 1.30 -8.45
C GLU A 319 -7.36 2.16 -9.34
N ALA A 320 -7.38 3.49 -9.11
CA ALA A 320 -8.18 4.40 -9.94
C ALA A 320 -7.65 4.52 -11.36
N ILE A 321 -6.34 4.68 -11.54
CA ILE A 321 -5.71 4.70 -12.87
C ILE A 321 -5.94 3.37 -13.60
N GLY A 322 -5.79 2.23 -12.90
CA GLY A 322 -6.04 0.89 -13.43
C GLY A 322 -7.48 0.73 -13.91
N ALA A 323 -8.44 1.22 -13.13
CA ALA A 323 -9.86 1.27 -13.48
C ALA A 323 -10.21 2.29 -14.58
N GLY A 324 -9.22 3.01 -15.13
CA GLY A 324 -9.42 4.03 -16.16
C GLY A 324 -10.07 5.31 -15.65
N MET A 325 -10.08 5.53 -14.34
CA MET A 325 -10.66 6.71 -13.70
C MET A 325 -9.63 7.85 -13.67
N PRO A 326 -9.99 9.07 -14.13
CA PRO A 326 -9.12 10.24 -13.97
C PRO A 326 -8.82 10.56 -12.49
N VAL A 327 -7.57 10.91 -12.20
CA VAL A 327 -7.08 11.17 -10.84
C VAL A 327 -6.47 12.56 -10.72
N LEU A 328 -6.92 13.32 -9.71
CA LEU A 328 -6.31 14.54 -9.22
C LEU A 328 -5.59 14.24 -7.91
N ALA A 329 -4.26 14.24 -7.92
CA ALA A 329 -3.45 13.88 -6.74
C ALA A 329 -2.40 14.94 -6.41
N THR A 330 -2.06 15.03 -5.13
CA THR A 330 -0.95 15.87 -4.67
C THR A 330 0.41 15.20 -4.90
N SER A 331 1.44 16.01 -5.12
CA SER A 331 2.82 15.58 -5.32
C SER A 331 3.50 15.23 -3.99
N VAL A 332 3.12 14.08 -3.43
CA VAL A 332 3.66 13.56 -2.16
C VAL A 332 4.03 12.09 -2.26
N GLY A 333 5.01 11.66 -1.47
CA GLY A 333 5.38 10.26 -1.39
C GLY A 333 5.82 9.69 -2.74
N GLY A 334 5.36 8.49 -3.03
CA GLY A 334 5.55 7.79 -4.31
C GLY A 334 4.54 8.16 -5.40
N VAL A 335 3.62 9.12 -5.18
CA VAL A 335 2.68 9.57 -6.25
C VAL A 335 3.42 10.03 -7.52
N PRO A 336 4.53 10.81 -7.44
CA PRO A 336 5.30 11.18 -8.63
C PRO A 336 5.86 9.98 -9.40
N GLU A 337 6.20 8.88 -8.72
CA GLU A 337 6.71 7.66 -9.36
C GLU A 337 5.62 6.92 -10.15
N VAL A 338 4.36 7.00 -9.67
CA VAL A 338 3.18 6.51 -10.41
C VAL A 338 2.95 7.33 -11.66
N PHE A 339 2.94 8.67 -11.53
CA PHE A 339 2.72 9.59 -12.65
C PHE A 339 3.89 9.63 -13.66
N GLY A 340 5.09 9.21 -13.26
CA GLY A 340 6.26 9.12 -14.12
C GLY A 340 6.55 10.45 -14.83
N ARG A 341 6.59 10.42 -16.17
CA ARG A 341 6.83 11.62 -17.00
C ARG A 341 5.74 12.69 -16.85
N HIS A 342 4.57 12.34 -16.32
CA HIS A 342 3.45 13.24 -16.08
C HIS A 342 3.41 13.81 -14.66
N ALA A 343 4.48 13.66 -13.87
CA ALA A 343 4.54 14.18 -12.49
C ALA A 343 4.32 15.71 -12.41
N ASN A 344 4.57 16.45 -13.49
CA ASN A 344 4.26 17.89 -13.58
C ASN A 344 2.76 18.21 -13.57
N ARG A 345 1.88 17.21 -13.69
CA ARG A 345 0.42 17.35 -13.59
C ARG A 345 -0.07 17.26 -12.14
N LEU A 346 0.80 16.91 -11.19
CA LEU A 346 0.43 16.78 -9.78
C LEU A 346 0.27 18.14 -9.10
N ILE A 347 -0.59 18.17 -8.09
CA ILE A 347 -0.94 19.38 -7.34
C ILE A 347 0.06 19.55 -6.19
N ALA A 348 0.46 20.77 -5.85
CA ALA A 348 1.26 20.98 -4.65
C ALA A 348 0.44 20.60 -3.39
N PRO A 349 1.02 19.87 -2.41
CA PRO A 349 0.29 19.48 -1.22
C PRO A 349 0.02 20.66 -0.29
N GLY A 350 -1.09 20.58 0.45
CA GLY A 350 -1.39 21.53 1.53
C GLY A 350 -2.12 22.81 1.11
N ASP A 351 -2.50 22.95 -0.16
CA ASP A 351 -3.20 24.14 -0.67
C ASP A 351 -4.55 23.78 -1.31
N ALA A 352 -5.65 24.12 -0.63
CA ALA A 352 -7.01 23.91 -1.11
C ALA A 352 -7.38 24.77 -2.34
N ASN A 353 -6.77 25.94 -2.53
CA ASN A 353 -7.01 26.77 -3.72
C ASN A 353 -6.42 26.12 -4.97
N MET A 354 -5.25 25.50 -4.85
CA MET A 354 -4.63 24.75 -5.95
C MET A 354 -5.44 23.49 -6.29
N ILE A 355 -5.93 22.78 -5.27
CA ILE A 355 -6.83 21.62 -5.47
C ILE A 355 -8.12 22.07 -6.19
N ALA A 356 -8.75 23.15 -5.73
CA ALA A 356 -9.94 23.70 -6.37
C ALA A 356 -9.69 24.13 -7.83
N GLY A 357 -8.55 24.78 -8.10
CA GLY A 357 -8.16 25.14 -9.46
C GLY A 357 -8.02 23.92 -10.36
N ALA A 358 -7.37 22.87 -9.87
CA ALA A 358 -7.22 21.62 -10.62
C ALA A 358 -8.57 20.92 -10.86
N MET A 359 -9.49 20.95 -9.89
CA MET A 359 -10.86 20.45 -10.05
C MET A 359 -11.61 21.21 -11.15
N ILE A 360 -11.55 22.54 -11.15
CA ILE A 360 -12.18 23.38 -12.18
C ILE A 360 -11.61 23.05 -13.56
N ASP A 361 -10.28 23.07 -13.70
CA ASP A 361 -9.58 22.78 -14.94
C ASP A 361 -9.95 21.41 -15.51
N HIS A 362 -10.12 20.42 -14.63
CA HIS A 362 -10.51 19.06 -14.96
C HIS A 362 -11.95 19.01 -15.50
N MET A 363 -12.88 19.71 -14.86
CA MET A 363 -14.28 19.78 -15.29
C MET A 363 -14.43 20.51 -16.63
N MET A 364 -13.56 21.47 -16.91
CA MET A 364 -13.55 22.22 -18.17
C MET A 364 -12.88 21.47 -19.33
N ARG A 365 -12.09 20.41 -19.04
CA ARG A 365 -11.36 19.62 -20.04
C ARG A 365 -11.42 18.11 -19.73
N PRO A 366 -12.62 17.51 -19.71
CA PRO A 366 -12.81 16.11 -19.32
C PRO A 366 -12.12 15.13 -20.28
N GLU A 367 -12.01 15.46 -21.57
CA GLU A 367 -11.33 14.63 -22.57
C GLU A 367 -9.83 14.53 -22.28
N ALA A 368 -9.17 15.66 -22.02
CA ALA A 368 -7.74 15.69 -21.69
C ALA A 368 -7.43 14.96 -20.37
N ALA A 369 -8.36 15.03 -19.41
CA ALA A 369 -8.27 14.27 -18.17
C ALA A 369 -8.35 12.75 -18.40
N TYR A 370 -9.26 12.32 -19.28
CA TYR A 370 -9.41 10.92 -19.66
C TYR A 370 -8.20 10.39 -20.45
N GLU A 371 -7.70 11.17 -21.41
CA GLU A 371 -6.48 10.83 -22.18
C GLU A 371 -5.27 10.64 -21.26
N LEU A 372 -5.10 11.51 -20.27
CA LEU A 372 -4.05 11.36 -19.26
C LEU A 372 -4.26 10.07 -18.45
N ALA A 373 -5.49 9.77 -18.03
CA ALA A 373 -5.79 8.55 -17.29
C ALA A 373 -5.45 7.27 -18.09
N MET A 374 -5.77 7.24 -19.38
CA MET A 374 -5.43 6.11 -20.26
C MET A 374 -3.92 5.96 -20.44
N THR A 375 -3.21 7.07 -20.66
CA THR A 375 -1.75 7.07 -20.77
C THR A 375 -1.10 6.54 -19.49
N LEU A 376 -1.56 7.03 -18.33
CA LEU A 376 -1.07 6.55 -17.04
C LEU A 376 -1.39 5.07 -16.84
N ARG A 377 -2.58 4.62 -17.26
CA ARG A 377 -3.00 3.21 -17.15
C ARG A 377 -2.05 2.27 -17.88
N ASP A 378 -1.65 2.62 -19.10
CA ASP A 378 -0.69 1.84 -19.87
C ASP A 378 0.68 1.85 -19.18
N ASP A 379 1.16 3.03 -18.75
CA ASP A 379 2.44 3.17 -18.05
C ASP A 379 2.49 2.38 -16.72
N ILE A 380 1.37 2.28 -15.99
CA ILE A 380 1.33 1.53 -14.73
C ILE A 380 1.12 0.03 -14.93
N ARG A 381 0.44 -0.40 -16.00
CA ARG A 381 0.26 -1.82 -16.34
C ARG A 381 1.59 -2.51 -16.64
N GLU A 382 2.58 -1.77 -17.14
CA GLU A 382 3.92 -2.32 -17.36
C GLU A 382 4.76 -2.42 -16.09
N ARG A 383 4.55 -1.52 -15.11
CA ARG A 383 5.48 -1.30 -13.98
C ARG A 383 4.94 -1.73 -12.62
N PHE A 384 3.64 -1.54 -12.38
CA PHE A 384 2.99 -1.71 -11.07
C PHE A 384 2.02 -2.89 -11.13
N THR A 385 2.54 -4.10 -11.33
CA THR A 385 1.74 -5.33 -11.33
C THR A 385 2.04 -6.20 -10.12
N VAL A 386 1.03 -6.93 -9.64
CA VAL A 386 1.20 -7.89 -8.55
C VAL A 386 2.26 -8.93 -8.91
N ALA A 387 2.31 -9.38 -10.17
CA ALA A 387 3.31 -10.33 -10.66
C ALA A 387 4.75 -9.81 -10.41
N ARG A 388 5.05 -8.57 -10.83
CA ARG A 388 6.39 -7.96 -10.64
C ARG A 388 6.71 -7.72 -9.17
N MET A 389 5.72 -7.29 -8.38
CA MET A 389 5.86 -7.10 -6.94
C MET A 389 6.25 -8.42 -6.25
N VAL A 390 5.51 -9.49 -6.51
CA VAL A 390 5.73 -10.83 -5.94
C VAL A 390 7.07 -11.39 -6.38
N GLU A 391 7.40 -11.31 -7.68
CA GLU A 391 8.67 -11.77 -8.23
C GLU A 391 9.84 -11.08 -7.52
N THR A 392 9.76 -9.76 -7.35
CA THR A 392 10.81 -8.98 -6.68
C THR A 392 10.98 -9.39 -5.22
N VAL A 393 9.87 -9.56 -4.48
CA VAL A 393 9.90 -9.98 -3.07
C VAL A 393 10.44 -11.41 -2.93
N ASN A 394 9.98 -12.35 -3.75
CA ASN A 394 10.44 -13.73 -3.71
C ASN A 394 11.92 -13.87 -4.12
N ALA A 395 12.40 -13.05 -5.06
CA ALA A 395 13.81 -13.00 -5.40
C ALA A 395 14.68 -12.54 -4.22
N VAL A 396 14.19 -11.61 -3.39
CA VAL A 396 14.87 -11.24 -2.13
C VAL A 396 14.90 -12.43 -1.17
N TYR A 397 13.78 -13.13 -0.98
CA TYR A 397 13.75 -14.30 -0.10
C TYR A 397 14.73 -15.38 -0.55
N ALA A 398 14.70 -15.75 -1.83
CA ALA A 398 15.56 -16.78 -2.40
C ALA A 398 17.05 -16.45 -2.26
N ARG A 399 17.44 -15.18 -2.48
CA ARG A 399 18.83 -14.73 -2.33
C ARG A 399 19.38 -15.01 -0.93
N HIS A 400 18.60 -14.70 0.10
CA HIS A 400 19.01 -14.90 1.50
C HIS A 400 18.89 -16.35 1.97
N LEU A 401 17.96 -17.13 1.40
CA LEU A 401 17.83 -18.56 1.70
C LEU A 401 18.97 -19.40 1.10
N CYS A 402 19.41 -19.07 -0.13
CA CYS A 402 20.47 -19.82 -0.82
C CYS A 402 21.90 -19.39 -0.43
N GLY A 403 22.06 -18.38 0.44
CA GLY A 403 23.37 -17.85 0.82
C GLY A 403 24.13 -17.19 -0.34
N ALA A 404 23.44 -16.79 -1.41
CA ALA A 404 24.06 -16.14 -2.55
C ALA A 404 24.67 -14.77 -2.13
N PRO A 405 25.87 -14.41 -2.60
CA PRO A 405 26.47 -13.13 -2.28
C PRO A 405 25.53 -11.99 -2.69
N VAL A 406 25.14 -11.18 -1.71
CA VAL A 406 24.31 -10.00 -1.93
C VAL A 406 25.23 -8.88 -2.40
N GLU A 407 25.19 -8.53 -3.69
CA GLU A 407 25.82 -7.30 -4.15
C GLU A 407 25.19 -6.11 -3.41
N ALA A 408 26.01 -5.40 -2.65
CA ALA A 408 25.60 -4.26 -1.86
C ALA A 408 25.20 -3.10 -2.78
N GLY A 409 23.93 -3.07 -3.16
CA GLY A 409 23.31 -1.97 -3.91
C GLY A 409 23.72 -1.94 -5.38
N ILE A 410 22.77 -2.22 -6.26
CA ILE A 410 22.38 -1.47 -7.46
C ILE A 410 21.40 -2.38 -8.22
N ARG A 411 20.11 -2.18 -7.96
CA ARG A 411 19.17 -2.07 -9.09
C ARG A 411 18.57 -0.69 -8.97
N LYS A 412 19.16 0.25 -9.72
CA LYS A 412 18.45 1.50 -10.02
C LYS A 412 17.10 1.09 -10.62
N PRO A 413 15.96 1.66 -10.18
CA PRO A 413 14.81 1.68 -11.05
C PRO A 413 15.24 2.28 -12.40
N MET A 414 14.62 1.88 -13.51
CA MET A 414 14.77 2.57 -14.80
C MET A 414 14.78 4.08 -14.52
N THR A 415 15.90 4.74 -14.83
CA THR A 415 16.12 6.15 -14.51
C THR A 415 15.01 6.97 -15.18
N ILE A 416 14.00 7.40 -14.42
CA ILE A 416 13.16 8.51 -14.84
C ILE A 416 13.99 9.75 -14.54
N ALA A 417 14.53 10.36 -15.59
CA ALA A 417 15.15 11.67 -15.48
C ALA A 417 14.10 12.64 -14.95
N HIS A 418 14.22 13.05 -13.68
CA HIS A 418 13.52 14.23 -13.19
C HIS A 418 14.27 15.45 -13.72
N PRO A 419 13.65 16.34 -14.51
CA PRO A 419 14.19 17.67 -14.67
C PRO A 419 13.95 18.40 -13.34
N VAL A 420 15.04 18.60 -12.61
CA VAL A 420 15.11 19.56 -11.51
C VAL A 420 14.82 20.95 -12.10
N ARG A 421 13.74 21.59 -11.66
CA ARG A 421 13.67 23.04 -11.50
C ARG A 421 12.88 23.38 -10.26
#